data_AF-A0AAW4K2I5-F1
#
_entry.id   AF-A0AAW4K2I5-F1
#
_cell.length_a   1.000
_cell.length_b   1.000
_cell.length_c   1.000
_cell.angle_alpha   90.00
_cell.angle_beta   90.00
_cell.angle_gamma   90.00
#
_symmetry.space_group_name_H-M   'P 1'
#
loop_
_entity.id
_entity.type
_entity.pdbx_description
1 polymer ?
#
loop_
_entity_poly.entity_id
_entity_poly.type
_entity_poly.pdbx_seq_one_letter_code
_entity_poly.pdbx_strand_id
1 'polypeptide(L)'
;MSIFLHLTPLKNKNSILRSGIKTSSIHYENVRRGVFCMPVIPDFWITHQWLREIKRFSNGPVIGVYFKIPDLEPVWSGNYTSKLILSSVIESTQLLLSTENKLGFQIVLPRKVTKKEILKIKNLPQTIGWRYFPEAHSKPRCLCPACLPKGLAFNNKLKENRYYSLISKFNQTQNEGEKISILDSIDDLLSFGFRINDYEPLIQIFRSSSEKIKEQILKIFPRFPSDKTS
;
A
#
# COMPACT_ATOMS: atom_id res chain seq x y z
N MET A 1 -16.69 19.98 -19.48
CA MET A 1 -17.03 19.41 -18.15
C MET A 1 -16.42 18.03 -18.08
N SER A 2 -15.85 17.68 -16.94
CA SER A 2 -15.14 16.42 -16.76
C SER A 2 -15.79 15.58 -15.66
N ILE A 3 -15.76 14.26 -15.80
CA ILE A 3 -16.33 13.32 -14.83
C ILE A 3 -15.24 12.83 -13.88
N PHE A 4 -15.56 12.85 -12.59
CA PHE A 4 -14.66 12.46 -11.52
C PHE A 4 -15.30 11.37 -10.65
N LEU A 5 -14.44 10.59 -10.01
CA LEU A 5 -14.76 9.57 -9.03
C LEU A 5 -14.27 10.00 -7.65
N HIS A 6 -15.15 9.94 -6.67
CA HIS A 6 -14.79 9.93 -5.25
C HIS A 6 -15.05 8.55 -4.65
N LEU A 7 -14.09 8.03 -3.90
CA LEU A 7 -14.21 6.74 -3.20
C LEU A 7 -14.57 6.97 -1.75
N THR A 8 -15.56 6.23 -1.25
CA THR A 8 -16.06 6.41 0.12
C THR A 8 -16.68 5.12 0.67
N PRO A 9 -16.66 4.90 2.00
CA PRO A 9 -17.40 3.79 2.62
C PRO A 9 -18.90 3.80 2.27
N LEU A 10 -19.49 2.62 2.08
CA LEU A 10 -20.93 2.47 1.78
C LEU A 10 -21.84 3.17 2.82
N LYS A 11 -21.44 3.19 4.09
CA LYS A 11 -22.19 3.88 5.17
C LYS A 11 -22.47 5.37 4.88
N ASN A 12 -21.64 6.01 4.05
CA ASN A 12 -21.79 7.43 3.70
C ASN A 12 -22.80 7.68 2.57
N LYS A 13 -23.28 6.63 1.87
CA LYS A 13 -24.16 6.72 0.70
C LYS A 13 -25.36 7.63 0.93
N ASN A 14 -26.12 7.38 2.00
CA ASN A 14 -27.36 8.13 2.27
C ASN A 14 -27.09 9.59 2.62
N SER A 15 -25.98 9.90 3.30
CA SER A 15 -25.58 11.29 3.55
C SER A 15 -25.22 11.99 2.24
N ILE A 16 -24.50 11.32 1.35
CA ILE A 16 -24.06 11.88 0.08
C ILE A 16 -25.25 12.14 -0.85
N LEU A 17 -26.23 11.24 -0.90
CA LEU A 17 -27.47 11.45 -1.66
C LEU A 17 -28.23 12.69 -1.19
N ARG A 18 -28.23 12.99 0.12
CA ARG A 18 -28.94 14.15 0.68
C ARG A 18 -28.20 15.47 0.46
N SER A 19 -26.90 15.51 0.77
CA SER A 19 -26.14 16.77 0.87
C SER A 19 -24.97 16.92 -0.10
N GLY A 20 -24.66 15.91 -0.90
CA GLY A 20 -23.42 15.84 -1.66
C GLY A 20 -22.22 15.40 -0.81
N ILE A 21 -21.01 15.56 -1.36
CA ILE A 21 -19.75 15.16 -0.72
C ILE A 21 -19.17 16.35 0.04
N LYS A 22 -19.03 16.21 1.36
CA LYS A 22 -18.41 17.21 2.23
C LYS A 22 -16.88 17.16 2.12
N THR A 23 -16.21 18.28 2.38
CA THR A 23 -14.75 18.30 2.48
C THR A 23 -14.28 17.63 3.76
N SER A 24 -13.19 16.88 3.69
CA SER A 24 -12.46 16.33 4.83
C SER A 24 -11.15 17.08 5.02
N SER A 25 -10.54 16.95 6.21
CA SER A 25 -9.17 17.41 6.43
C SER A 25 -8.19 16.67 5.51
N ILE A 26 -7.17 17.38 5.06
CA ILE A 26 -6.13 16.88 4.16
C ILE A 26 -4.77 17.24 4.76
N HIS A 27 -3.87 16.26 4.79
CA HIS A 27 -2.55 16.38 5.40
C HIS A 27 -1.48 16.76 4.37
N TYR A 28 -1.75 17.84 3.62
CA TYR A 28 -0.78 18.48 2.74
C TYR A 28 -0.62 19.93 3.17
N GLU A 29 0.61 20.42 3.17
CA GLU A 29 0.97 21.77 3.66
C GLU A 29 0.09 22.87 3.05
N ASN A 30 -0.14 22.81 1.73
CA ASN A 30 -0.89 23.82 0.98
C ASN A 30 -2.40 23.56 0.92
N VAL A 31 -2.89 22.43 1.45
CA VAL A 31 -4.29 22.02 1.30
C VAL A 31 -4.83 21.50 2.62
N ARG A 32 -5.58 22.35 3.33
CA ARG A 32 -6.15 21.99 4.64
C ARG A 32 -7.37 21.08 4.55
N ARG A 33 -8.22 21.29 3.53
CA ARG A 33 -9.47 20.55 3.34
C ARG A 33 -9.81 20.39 1.87
N GLY A 34 -10.49 19.31 1.53
CA GLY A 34 -10.99 19.08 0.18
C GLY A 34 -11.70 17.74 0.02
N VAL A 35 -12.02 17.42 -1.22
CA VAL A 35 -12.55 16.12 -1.63
C VAL A 35 -11.51 15.45 -2.50
N PHE A 36 -10.99 14.30 -2.07
CA PHE A 36 -10.15 13.46 -2.92
C PHE A 36 -10.98 12.88 -4.06
N CYS A 37 -10.49 13.03 -5.28
CA CYS A 37 -11.12 12.48 -6.47
C CYS A 37 -10.11 12.09 -7.53
N MET A 38 -10.55 11.24 -8.46
CA MET A 38 -9.79 10.86 -9.65
C MET A 38 -10.61 11.20 -10.89
N PRO A 39 -9.98 11.69 -11.98
CA PRO A 39 -10.68 11.85 -13.24
C PRO A 39 -11.04 10.45 -13.77
N VAL A 40 -12.24 10.32 -14.35
CA VAL A 40 -12.66 9.06 -14.98
C VAL A 40 -12.03 8.99 -16.37
N ILE A 41 -11.06 8.10 -16.51
CA ILE A 41 -10.35 7.83 -17.75
C ILE A 41 -10.67 6.39 -18.25
N PRO A 42 -10.34 6.03 -19.51
CA PRO A 42 -10.61 4.69 -20.04
C PRO A 42 -9.96 3.56 -19.23
N ASP A 43 -8.86 3.83 -18.52
CA ASP A 43 -8.23 2.88 -17.62
C ASP A 43 -8.99 2.79 -16.29
N PHE A 44 -9.71 1.68 -16.11
CA PHE A 44 -10.50 1.40 -14.92
C PHE A 44 -9.62 1.22 -13.67
N TRP A 45 -8.45 0.60 -13.80
CA TRP A 45 -7.55 0.37 -12.68
C TRP A 45 -6.99 1.69 -12.16
N ILE A 46 -6.50 2.57 -13.04
CA ILE A 46 -5.96 3.88 -12.68
C ILE A 46 -7.04 4.80 -12.11
N THR A 47 -8.25 4.80 -12.68
CA THR A 47 -9.38 5.58 -12.15
C THR A 47 -9.71 5.17 -10.70
N HIS A 48 -9.63 3.88 -10.38
CA HIS A 48 -10.06 3.33 -9.08
C HIS A 48 -8.88 2.90 -8.17
N GLN A 49 -7.65 3.32 -8.49
CA GLN A 49 -6.41 2.79 -7.92
C GLN A 49 -6.30 2.93 -6.38
N TRP A 50 -7.04 3.87 -5.79
CA TRP A 50 -7.05 4.14 -4.35
C TRP A 50 -8.01 3.26 -3.55
N LEU A 51 -8.84 2.43 -4.20
CA LEU A 51 -9.92 1.70 -3.54
C LEU A 51 -9.43 0.81 -2.41
N ARG A 52 -8.43 -0.04 -2.65
CA ARG A 52 -7.89 -0.94 -1.63
C ARG A 52 -7.21 -0.20 -0.48
N GLU A 53 -6.67 0.98 -0.74
CA GLU A 53 -6.08 1.82 0.30
C GLU A 53 -7.16 2.46 1.19
N ILE A 54 -8.19 3.05 0.59
CA ILE A 54 -9.35 3.57 1.35
C ILE A 54 -10.05 2.46 2.13
N LYS A 55 -10.20 1.27 1.52
CA LYS A 55 -10.82 0.11 2.16
C LYS A 55 -10.07 -0.33 3.41
N ARG A 56 -8.74 -0.16 3.45
CA ARG A 56 -7.90 -0.52 4.60
C ARG A 56 -8.30 0.21 5.88
N PHE A 57 -8.83 1.42 5.75
CA PHE A 57 -9.30 2.27 6.85
C PHE A 57 -10.83 2.29 6.98
N SER A 58 -11.53 1.45 6.23
CA SER A 58 -12.99 1.43 6.15
C SER A 58 -13.56 0.16 6.77
N ASN A 59 -14.54 0.31 7.67
CA ASN A 59 -15.32 -0.81 8.19
C ASN A 59 -16.47 -1.14 7.23
N GLY A 60 -16.16 -1.82 6.12
CA GLY A 60 -17.13 -2.28 5.13
C GLY A 60 -16.73 -2.04 3.67
N PRO A 61 -17.65 -2.27 2.72
CA PRO A 61 -17.38 -2.07 1.29
C PRO A 61 -17.22 -0.59 0.94
N VAL A 62 -16.35 -0.32 -0.03
CA VAL A 62 -16.14 1.02 -0.62
C VAL A 62 -16.96 1.15 -1.90
N ILE A 63 -17.60 2.29 -2.08
CA ILE A 63 -18.40 2.64 -3.25
C ILE A 63 -17.74 3.78 -4.03
N GLY A 64 -18.10 3.89 -5.31
CA GLY A 64 -17.72 4.99 -6.17
C GLY A 64 -18.84 6.00 -6.34
N VAL A 65 -18.58 7.27 -6.04
CA VAL A 65 -19.48 8.38 -6.30
C VAL A 65 -18.94 9.15 -7.50
N TYR A 66 -19.67 9.10 -8.60
CA TYR A 66 -19.31 9.77 -9.84
C TYR A 66 -20.01 11.12 -9.90
N PHE A 67 -19.28 12.17 -10.24
CA PHE A 67 -19.79 13.54 -10.30
C PHE A 67 -19.12 14.32 -11.43
N LYS A 68 -19.75 15.42 -11.87
CA LYS A 68 -19.22 16.30 -12.92
C LYS A 68 -18.77 17.63 -12.34
N ILE A 69 -17.65 18.15 -12.84
CA ILE A 69 -17.14 19.48 -12.49
C ILE A 69 -16.72 20.26 -13.75
N PRO A 70 -16.72 21.60 -13.72
CA PRO A 70 -16.21 22.44 -14.81
C PRO A 70 -14.73 22.16 -15.09
N ASP A 71 -14.30 22.30 -16.35
CA ASP A 71 -12.93 21.99 -16.76
C ASP A 71 -11.89 22.98 -16.21
N LEU A 72 -12.33 24.22 -15.94
CA LEU A 72 -11.52 25.28 -15.34
C LEU A 72 -11.63 25.33 -13.81
N GLU A 73 -12.32 24.36 -13.18
CA GLU A 73 -12.42 24.30 -11.73
C GLU A 73 -11.01 24.13 -11.13
N PRO A 74 -10.62 24.95 -10.13
CA PRO A 74 -9.31 24.84 -9.51
C PRO A 74 -9.22 23.58 -8.64
N VAL A 75 -8.16 22.81 -8.84
CA VAL A 75 -7.87 21.58 -8.10
C VAL A 75 -6.39 21.48 -7.75
N TRP A 76 -6.09 20.74 -6.70
CA TRP A 76 -4.72 20.40 -6.33
C TRP A 76 -4.41 18.99 -6.82
N SER A 77 -3.34 18.81 -7.58
CA SER A 77 -2.95 17.51 -8.11
C SER A 77 -1.49 17.19 -7.84
N GLY A 78 -1.17 15.90 -7.76
CA GLY A 78 0.20 15.41 -7.65
C GLY A 78 0.24 13.92 -7.37
N ASN A 79 1.45 13.37 -7.29
CA ASN A 79 1.65 11.98 -6.89
C ASN A 79 1.66 11.83 -5.36
N TYR A 80 1.37 10.62 -4.89
CA TYR A 80 1.44 10.24 -3.49
C TYR A 80 2.76 10.68 -2.88
N THR A 81 2.71 11.29 -1.68
CA THR A 81 3.85 11.91 -0.95
C THR A 81 4.54 13.11 -1.63
N SER A 82 4.17 13.47 -2.86
CA SER A 82 4.72 14.66 -3.54
C SER A 82 3.94 15.92 -3.19
N LYS A 83 4.59 17.08 -3.36
CA LYS A 83 3.91 18.38 -3.25
C LYS A 83 2.76 18.47 -4.25
N LEU A 84 1.60 18.96 -3.80
CA LEU A 84 0.47 19.22 -4.70
C LEU A 84 0.63 20.59 -5.36
N ILE A 85 0.27 20.64 -6.64
CA ILE A 85 0.30 21.83 -7.48
C ILE A 85 -1.15 22.23 -7.79
N LEU A 86 -1.46 23.51 -7.63
CA LEU A 86 -2.75 24.09 -8.01
C LEU A 86 -2.80 24.24 -9.53
N SER A 87 -3.81 23.67 -10.16
CA SER A 87 -4.10 23.82 -11.58
C SER A 87 -5.60 23.65 -11.85
N SER A 88 -6.03 23.74 -13.10
CA SER A 88 -7.39 23.40 -13.49
C SER A 88 -7.62 21.89 -13.59
N VAL A 89 -8.89 21.48 -13.56
CA VAL A 89 -9.32 20.10 -13.80
C VAL A 89 -8.76 19.52 -15.10
N ILE A 90 -8.81 20.29 -16.19
CA ILE A 90 -8.35 19.82 -17.49
C ILE A 90 -6.83 19.65 -17.51
N GLU A 91 -6.07 20.59 -16.97
CA GLU A 91 -4.60 20.52 -16.86
C GLU A 91 -4.17 19.34 -15.98
N SER A 92 -4.81 19.15 -14.82
CA SER A 92 -4.54 18.02 -13.93
C SER A 92 -4.83 16.67 -14.59
N THR A 93 -5.89 16.59 -15.40
CA THR A 93 -6.24 15.37 -16.13
C THR A 93 -5.25 15.10 -17.26
N GLN A 94 -4.83 16.14 -17.99
CA GLN A 94 -3.79 16.02 -19.00
C GLN A 94 -2.46 15.58 -18.39
N LEU A 95 -2.08 16.13 -17.23
CA LEU A 95 -0.89 15.72 -16.49
C LEU A 95 -0.93 14.22 -16.13
N LEU A 96 -2.06 13.72 -15.62
CA LEU A 96 -2.22 12.29 -15.37
C LEU A 96 -2.02 11.46 -16.66
N LEU A 97 -2.63 11.89 -17.76
CA LEU A 97 -2.59 11.14 -19.01
C LEU A 97 -1.18 11.09 -19.61
N SER A 98 -0.43 12.20 -19.52
CA SER A 98 0.94 12.32 -20.03
C SER A 98 2.01 11.69 -19.13
N THR A 99 1.71 11.47 -17.85
CA THR A 99 2.66 10.84 -16.92
C THR A 99 2.87 9.36 -17.27
N GLU A 100 4.13 8.90 -17.34
CA GLU A 100 4.47 7.49 -17.57
C GLU A 100 3.93 6.60 -16.44
N ASN A 101 4.36 6.84 -15.20
CA ASN A 101 3.84 6.16 -14.02
C ASN A 101 2.63 6.90 -13.42
N LYS A 102 1.43 6.41 -13.73
CA LYS A 102 0.15 6.96 -13.25
C LYS A 102 -0.23 6.53 -11.83
N LEU A 103 0.55 5.62 -11.24
CA LEU A 103 0.28 5.10 -9.90
C LEU A 103 0.58 6.16 -8.83
N GLY A 104 -0.32 6.30 -7.88
CA GLY A 104 -0.22 7.28 -6.80
C GLY A 104 -0.69 8.67 -7.18
N PHE A 105 -1.07 8.92 -8.43
CA PHE A 105 -1.65 10.20 -8.80
C PHE A 105 -2.95 10.45 -8.02
N GLN A 106 -3.16 11.68 -7.58
CA GLN A 106 -4.33 12.09 -6.82
C GLN A 106 -4.72 13.53 -7.16
N ILE A 107 -6.02 13.78 -7.12
CA ILE A 107 -6.59 15.13 -7.23
C ILE A 107 -7.41 15.44 -5.98
N VAL A 108 -7.32 16.68 -5.54
CA VAL A 108 -8.09 17.25 -4.44
C VAL A 108 -8.87 18.45 -4.95
N LEU A 109 -10.19 18.34 -4.90
CA LEU A 109 -11.08 19.47 -5.10
C LEU A 109 -11.20 20.28 -3.79
N PRO A 110 -10.81 21.56 -3.74
CA PRO A 110 -10.77 22.37 -2.51
C PRO A 110 -12.15 22.88 -2.06
N ARG A 111 -13.24 22.25 -2.52
CA ARG A 111 -14.62 22.56 -2.12
C ARG A 111 -15.47 21.30 -2.02
N LYS A 112 -16.67 21.45 -1.45
CA LYS A 112 -17.68 20.39 -1.45
C LYS A 112 -18.18 20.10 -2.88
N VAL A 113 -18.61 18.86 -3.11
CA VAL A 113 -19.40 18.48 -4.28
C VAL A 113 -20.86 18.52 -3.89
N THR A 114 -21.67 19.28 -4.62
CA THR A 114 -23.11 19.41 -4.37
C THR A 114 -23.88 18.20 -4.88
N LYS A 115 -25.10 17.99 -4.36
CA LYS A 115 -25.97 16.91 -4.83
C LYS A 115 -26.28 16.97 -6.33
N LYS A 116 -26.29 18.18 -6.93
CA LYS A 116 -26.59 18.40 -8.36
C LYS A 116 -25.42 18.01 -9.27
N GLU A 117 -24.21 17.98 -8.74
CA GLU A 117 -23.01 17.57 -9.48
C GLU A 117 -22.88 16.04 -9.52
N ILE A 118 -23.53 15.31 -8.61
CA ILE A 118 -23.49 13.85 -8.55
C ILE A 118 -24.27 13.26 -9.72
N LEU A 119 -23.62 12.38 -10.47
CA LEU A 119 -24.19 11.65 -11.60
C LEU A 119 -24.75 10.30 -11.17
N LYS A 120 -23.98 9.53 -10.41
CA LYS A 120 -24.34 8.18 -9.98
C LYS A 120 -23.46 7.70 -8.84
N ILE A 121 -23.98 6.72 -8.09
CA ILE A 121 -23.23 5.98 -7.08
C ILE A 121 -23.21 4.51 -7.51
N LYS A 122 -22.04 3.89 -7.53
CA LYS A 122 -21.87 2.47 -7.90
C LYS A 122 -21.17 1.66 -6.82
N ASN A 123 -21.58 0.40 -6.70
CA ASN A 123 -20.77 -0.63 -6.07
C ASN A 123 -19.56 -0.92 -6.97
N LEU A 124 -18.42 -1.21 -6.36
CA LEU A 124 -17.16 -1.44 -7.06
C LEU A 124 -16.60 -2.83 -6.72
N PRO A 125 -15.81 -3.45 -7.62
CA PRO A 125 -15.04 -4.62 -7.25
C PRO A 125 -14.05 -4.30 -6.13
N GLN A 126 -14.13 -5.03 -5.02
CA GLN A 126 -13.41 -4.70 -3.79
C GLN A 126 -11.93 -5.14 -3.77
N THR A 127 -11.45 -5.60 -4.91
CA THR A 127 -10.10 -6.14 -5.15
C THR A 127 -9.21 -5.16 -5.94
N ILE A 128 -9.73 -4.00 -6.32
CA ILE A 128 -9.03 -3.04 -7.18
C ILE A 128 -8.16 -2.07 -6.39
N GLY A 129 -7.06 -1.65 -7.01
CA GLY A 129 -6.13 -0.68 -6.46
C GLY A 129 -5.03 -1.30 -5.63
N TRP A 130 -4.12 -0.47 -5.15
CA TRP A 130 -2.98 -0.86 -4.32
C TRP A 130 -3.29 -0.71 -2.82
N ARG A 131 -2.36 -1.18 -1.95
CA ARG A 131 -2.41 -0.97 -0.49
C ARG A 131 -1.04 -0.45 -0.05
N TYR A 132 -1.00 0.37 0.98
CA TYR A 132 0.20 0.96 1.61
C TYR A 132 0.85 2.06 0.80
N PHE A 133 1.25 1.78 -0.45
CA PHE A 133 1.79 2.74 -1.39
C PHE A 133 1.61 2.22 -2.83
N PRO A 134 1.73 3.07 -3.87
CA PRO A 134 1.33 2.72 -5.23
C PRO A 134 2.03 1.48 -5.80
N GLU A 135 3.33 1.33 -5.53
CA GLU A 135 4.16 0.21 -5.99
C GLU A 135 4.27 -0.93 -4.97
N ALA A 136 3.41 -1.00 -3.95
CA ALA A 136 3.54 -2.02 -2.90
C ALA A 136 3.39 -3.45 -3.41
N HIS A 137 2.76 -3.65 -4.57
CA HIS A 137 2.62 -4.97 -5.18
C HIS A 137 3.92 -5.51 -5.80
N SER A 138 4.80 -4.63 -6.26
CA SER A 138 6.07 -5.04 -6.88
C SER A 138 7.19 -5.25 -5.85
N LYS A 139 6.94 -4.91 -4.58
CA LYS A 139 7.91 -5.04 -3.50
C LYS A 139 7.48 -6.13 -2.51
N PRO A 140 8.42 -6.90 -1.95
CA PRO A 140 8.11 -7.78 -0.83
C PRO A 140 7.47 -6.99 0.31
N ARG A 141 6.40 -7.55 0.90
CA ARG A 141 5.73 -6.91 2.03
C ARG A 141 6.69 -6.81 3.22
N CYS A 142 6.82 -5.62 3.80
CA CYS A 142 7.54 -5.45 5.06
C CYS A 142 6.84 -6.23 6.19
N LEU A 143 7.62 -7.00 6.95
CA LEU A 143 7.12 -7.87 8.01
C LEU A 143 7.39 -7.33 9.41
N CYS A 144 7.86 -6.09 9.55
CA CYS A 144 8.11 -5.48 10.85
C CYS A 144 6.79 -5.31 11.65
N PRO A 145 6.85 -5.17 12.99
CA PRO A 145 5.65 -5.04 13.83
C PRO A 145 4.74 -3.87 13.45
N ALA A 146 5.28 -2.81 12.84
CA ALA A 146 4.49 -1.66 12.36
C ALA A 146 3.69 -1.99 11.09
N CYS A 147 4.28 -2.73 10.13
CA CYS A 147 3.64 -3.10 8.87
C CYS A 147 2.79 -4.39 8.97
N LEU A 148 3.09 -5.22 9.97
CA LEU A 148 2.43 -6.48 10.26
C LEU A 148 2.02 -6.56 11.74
N PRO A 149 1.05 -5.73 12.17
CA PRO A 149 0.59 -5.71 13.55
C PRO A 149 0.04 -7.05 14.01
N LYS A 150 0.10 -7.29 15.33
CA LYS A 150 -0.41 -8.51 15.98
C LYS A 150 -1.91 -8.68 15.67
N GLY A 151 -2.35 -9.94 15.55
CA GLY A 151 -3.76 -10.29 15.33
C GLY A 151 -4.24 -10.27 13.87
N LEU A 152 -3.41 -9.87 12.91
CA LEU A 152 -3.73 -10.04 11.49
C LEU A 152 -3.68 -11.52 11.08
N ALA A 153 -4.64 -11.94 10.27
CA ALA A 153 -4.71 -13.29 9.72
C ALA A 153 -3.47 -13.60 8.88
N PHE A 154 -3.01 -14.86 8.93
CA PHE A 154 -1.87 -15.39 8.17
C PHE A 154 -0.51 -14.72 8.44
N ASN A 155 -0.36 -13.96 9.51
CA ASN A 155 0.90 -13.30 9.87
C ASN A 155 2.08 -14.28 9.97
N ASN A 156 1.89 -15.43 10.63
CA ASN A 156 2.95 -16.43 10.78
C ASN A 156 3.29 -17.05 9.42
N LYS A 157 2.29 -17.38 8.62
CA LYS A 157 2.49 -17.96 7.28
C LYS A 157 3.28 -17.05 6.35
N LEU A 158 3.02 -15.74 6.38
CA LEU A 158 3.79 -14.76 5.59
C LEU A 158 5.27 -14.74 5.98
N LYS A 159 5.58 -14.90 7.27
CA LYS A 159 6.95 -14.89 7.77
C LYS A 159 7.67 -16.19 7.47
N GLU A 160 7.02 -17.33 7.67
CA GLU A 160 7.52 -18.64 7.26
C GLU A 160 7.87 -18.63 5.77
N ASN A 161 6.95 -18.18 4.92
CA ASN A 161 7.19 -18.09 3.48
C ASN A 161 8.39 -17.18 3.16
N ARG A 162 8.55 -16.07 3.89
CA ARG A 162 9.71 -15.17 3.72
C ARG A 162 11.02 -15.84 4.15
N TYR A 163 11.02 -16.54 5.29
CA TYR A 163 12.17 -17.29 5.79
C TYR A 163 12.62 -18.34 4.77
N TYR A 164 11.73 -19.22 4.31
CA TYR A 164 12.07 -20.24 3.33
C TYR A 164 12.47 -19.65 1.97
N SER A 165 11.88 -18.52 1.58
CA SER A 165 12.32 -17.79 0.38
C SER A 165 13.75 -17.26 0.50
N LEU A 166 14.15 -16.77 1.67
CA LEU A 166 15.53 -16.32 1.94
C LEU A 166 16.50 -17.51 1.94
N ILE A 167 16.14 -18.64 2.57
CA ILE A 167 16.92 -19.89 2.52
C ILE A 167 17.11 -20.37 1.08
N SER A 168 16.02 -20.42 0.30
CA SER A 168 16.10 -20.82 -1.12
C SER A 168 17.01 -19.87 -1.92
N LYS A 169 16.93 -18.56 -1.66
CA LYS A 169 17.80 -17.58 -2.33
C LYS A 169 19.26 -17.76 -1.93
N PHE A 170 19.53 -18.01 -0.65
CA PHE A 170 20.88 -18.29 -0.15
C PHE A 170 21.52 -19.47 -0.89
N ASN A 171 20.75 -20.55 -1.09
CA ASN A 171 21.23 -21.76 -1.76
C ASN A 171 21.51 -21.55 -3.27
N GLN A 172 20.82 -20.59 -3.91
CA GLN A 172 21.00 -20.27 -5.34
C GLN A 172 22.16 -19.31 -5.61
N THR A 173 22.46 -18.44 -4.65
CA THR A 173 23.52 -17.44 -4.75
C THR A 173 24.90 -18.08 -4.59
N GLN A 174 25.88 -17.67 -5.41
CA GLN A 174 27.28 -18.08 -5.26
C GLN A 174 28.15 -17.01 -4.58
N ASN A 175 27.73 -15.74 -4.65
CA ASN A 175 28.46 -14.62 -4.06
C ASN A 175 28.36 -14.62 -2.52
N GLU A 176 29.51 -14.63 -1.83
CA GLU A 176 29.58 -14.67 -0.36
C GLU A 176 28.98 -13.39 0.29
N GLY A 177 29.19 -12.22 -0.30
CA GLY A 177 28.63 -10.96 0.22
C GLY A 177 27.10 -10.93 0.15
N GLU A 178 26.52 -11.43 -0.94
CA GLU A 178 25.06 -11.58 -1.04
C GLU A 178 24.52 -12.61 -0.04
N LYS A 179 25.24 -13.72 0.19
CA LYS A 179 24.89 -14.71 1.21
C LYS A 179 24.84 -14.09 2.60
N ILE A 180 25.83 -13.27 2.96
CA ILE A 180 25.84 -12.52 4.23
C ILE A 180 24.63 -11.58 4.32
N SER A 181 24.35 -10.80 3.27
CA SER A 181 23.18 -9.91 3.24
C SER A 181 21.84 -10.65 3.39
N ILE A 182 21.74 -11.87 2.86
CA ILE A 182 20.58 -12.74 3.05
C ILE A 182 20.47 -13.20 4.50
N LEU A 183 21.57 -13.55 5.15
CA LEU A 183 21.60 -13.92 6.57
C LEU A 183 21.22 -12.74 7.47
N ASP A 184 21.68 -11.52 7.16
CA ASP A 184 21.24 -10.30 7.86
C ASP A 184 19.73 -10.11 7.74
N SER A 185 19.17 -10.36 6.55
CA SER A 185 17.71 -10.31 6.33
C SER A 185 16.95 -11.37 7.14
N ILE A 186 17.58 -12.52 7.44
CA ILE A 186 17.02 -13.56 8.30
C ILE A 186 17.09 -13.13 9.77
N ASP A 187 18.22 -12.58 10.24
CA ASP A 187 18.33 -12.05 11.61
C ASP A 187 17.30 -10.94 11.87
N ASP A 188 17.17 -9.99 10.95
CA ASP A 188 16.18 -8.92 11.02
C ASP A 188 14.75 -9.48 11.12
N LEU A 189 14.42 -10.48 10.30
CA LEU A 189 13.12 -11.12 10.31
C LEU A 189 12.80 -11.75 11.67
N LEU A 190 13.78 -12.44 12.28
CA LEU A 190 13.61 -13.15 13.55
C LEU A 190 13.66 -12.20 14.76
N SER A 191 14.35 -11.07 14.65
CA SER A 191 14.50 -10.06 15.71
C SER A 191 13.19 -9.45 16.19
N PHE A 192 12.12 -9.54 15.39
CA PHE A 192 10.80 -9.01 15.74
C PHE A 192 9.95 -9.93 16.63
N GLY A 193 10.54 -10.94 17.28
CA GLY A 193 9.88 -11.81 18.25
C GLY A 193 8.89 -12.79 17.62
N PHE A 194 9.16 -13.21 16.39
CA PHE A 194 8.34 -14.15 15.64
C PHE A 194 8.83 -15.58 15.87
N ARG A 195 7.90 -16.50 16.14
CA ARG A 195 8.24 -17.91 16.35
C ARG A 195 8.33 -18.62 15.01
N ILE A 196 9.55 -18.77 14.50
CA ILE A 196 9.91 -19.79 13.52
C ILE A 196 10.71 -20.82 14.31
N ASN A 197 10.28 -22.08 14.28
CA ASN A 197 10.93 -23.16 15.04
C ASN A 197 11.89 -23.97 14.18
N ASP A 198 11.78 -23.87 12.85
CA ASP A 198 12.65 -24.62 11.94
C ASP A 198 14.00 -23.92 11.77
N TYR A 199 15.01 -24.42 12.47
CA TYR A 199 16.40 -23.99 12.35
C TYR A 199 17.26 -24.96 11.51
N GLU A 200 16.71 -26.10 11.06
CA GLU A 200 17.46 -27.14 10.34
C GLU A 200 18.17 -26.61 9.07
N PRO A 201 17.56 -25.74 8.24
CA PRO A 201 18.25 -25.19 7.09
C PRO A 201 19.54 -24.44 7.45
N LEU A 202 19.56 -23.72 8.59
CA LEU A 202 20.75 -23.00 9.04
C LEU A 202 21.84 -23.95 9.55
N ILE A 203 21.46 -25.07 10.18
CA ILE A 203 22.42 -26.12 10.57
C ILE A 203 23.10 -26.73 9.35
N GLN A 204 22.31 -27.04 8.31
CA GLN A 204 22.85 -27.59 7.06
C GLN A 204 23.85 -26.62 6.41
N ILE A 205 23.48 -25.34 6.32
CA ILE A 205 24.37 -24.29 5.79
C ILE A 205 25.63 -24.17 6.65
N PHE A 206 25.50 -24.16 7.98
CA PHE A 206 26.62 -24.01 8.90
C PHE A 206 27.71 -25.07 8.69
N ARG A 207 27.32 -26.31 8.38
CA ARG A 207 28.24 -27.44 8.17
C ARG A 207 29.10 -27.32 6.91
N SER A 208 28.61 -26.64 5.87
CA SER A 208 29.22 -26.61 4.54
C SER A 208 29.66 -25.22 4.07
N SER A 209 29.81 -24.25 4.99
CA SER A 209 30.04 -22.85 4.64
C SER A 209 31.40 -22.31 5.09
N SER A 210 31.78 -21.14 4.56
CA SER A 210 32.97 -20.39 4.96
C SER A 210 32.86 -19.86 6.40
N GLU A 211 33.98 -19.46 6.98
CA GLU A 211 34.04 -18.98 8.37
C GLU A 211 33.15 -17.76 8.63
N LYS A 212 33.15 -16.80 7.69
CA LYS A 212 32.30 -15.60 7.78
C LYS A 212 30.81 -15.93 7.81
N ILE A 213 30.39 -16.92 7.02
CA ILE A 213 29.00 -17.36 6.99
C ILE A 213 28.64 -18.04 8.32
N LYS A 214 29.53 -18.86 8.86
CA LYS A 214 29.33 -19.52 10.16
C LYS A 214 29.20 -18.50 11.28
N GLU A 215 30.09 -17.50 11.35
CA GLU A 215 30.03 -16.41 12.32
C GLU A 215 28.68 -15.69 12.27
N GLN A 216 28.15 -15.44 11.06
CA GLN A 216 26.87 -14.76 10.92
C GLN A 216 25.71 -15.65 11.38
N ILE A 217 25.72 -16.95 11.05
CA ILE A 217 24.69 -17.90 11.51
C ILE A 217 24.69 -18.03 13.04
N LEU A 218 25.85 -18.01 13.69
CA LEU A 218 25.95 -18.07 15.16
C LEU A 218 25.24 -16.90 15.84
N LYS A 219 25.20 -15.71 15.20
CA LYS A 219 24.44 -14.56 15.71
C LYS A 219 22.93 -14.74 15.60
N ILE A 220 22.47 -15.58 14.66
CA ILE A 220 21.06 -15.82 14.38
C ILE A 220 20.47 -16.89 15.30
N PHE A 221 21.22 -17.94 15.63
CA PHE A 221 20.70 -19.06 16.44
C PHE A 221 19.99 -18.64 17.75
N PRO A 222 20.49 -17.66 18.53
CA PRO A 222 19.80 -17.17 19.73
C PRO A 222 18.40 -16.59 19.50
N ARG A 223 18.01 -16.31 18.24
CA ARG A 223 16.68 -15.80 17.88
C ARG A 223 15.61 -16.88 17.83
N PHE A 224 16.01 -18.14 17.65
CA PHE A 224 15.06 -19.25 17.68
C PHE A 224 14.60 -19.50 19.12
N PRO A 225 13.32 -19.83 19.34
CA PRO A 225 12.88 -20.21 20.67
C PRO A 225 13.69 -21.43 21.12
N SER A 226 14.32 -21.35 22.29
CA SER A 226 14.76 -22.56 22.97
C SER A 226 13.54 -23.42 23.22
N ASP A 227 13.63 -24.72 22.94
CA ASP A 227 12.60 -25.66 23.35
C ASP A 227 12.30 -25.40 24.82
N LYS A 228 11.09 -24.93 25.10
CA LYS A 228 10.58 -24.94 26.46
C LYS A 228 10.43 -26.41 26.81
N THR A 229 11.41 -26.93 27.52
CA THR A 229 11.24 -28.09 28.38
C THR A 229 10.24 -27.70 29.48
N SER A 230 8.94 -27.80 29.18
CA SER A 230 7.83 -27.91 30.15
C SER A 230 6.53 -28.26 29.43
#